data_AF-M1ERG9-F1
#
_entry.id   AF-M1ERG9-F1
#
_cell.length_a   1.000
_cell.length_b   1.000
_cell.length_c   1.000
_cell.angle_alpha   90.00
_cell.angle_beta   90.00
_cell.angle_gamma   90.00
#
_symmetry.space_group_name_H-M   'P 1'
#
loop_
_entity.id
_entity.type
_entity.pdbx_description
1 polymer ?
#
loop_
_entity_poly.entity_id
_entity_poly.type
_entity_poly.pdbx_seq_one_letter_code
_entity_poly.pdbx_strand_id
1 'polypeptide(L)'
;SWMLIQSVNFWYVLVMNDEHTERRYLLFFLLSWGLPAFVVILLIIILRGIYHQSMPQIYGLIHGDLCFIPNIYAALFTAALVPLMCLVVVFVVFIHAYQV
;
A
#
# COMPACT_ATOMS: atom_id res chain seq x y z
N SER A 1 0.80 3.53 -1.30
CA SER A 1 -0.14 4.19 -0.36
C SER A 1 0.00 5.69 -0.34
N TRP A 2 1.18 6.26 -0.05
CA TRP A 2 1.35 7.72 -0.04
C TRP A 2 1.00 8.41 -1.37
N MET A 3 1.42 7.85 -2.51
CA MET A 3 1.05 8.38 -3.84
C MET A 3 -0.47 8.43 -4.05
N LEU A 4 -1.19 7.39 -3.59
CA LEU A 4 -2.65 7.32 -3.63
C LEU A 4 -3.30 8.39 -2.76
N ILE A 5 -2.79 8.58 -1.55
CA ILE A 5 -3.33 9.58 -0.63
C ILE A 5 -3.06 10.99 -1.16
N GLN A 6 -1.90 11.23 -1.77
CA GLN A 6 -1.60 12.52 -2.42
C GLN A 6 -2.50 12.77 -3.63
N SER A 7 -2.78 11.77 -4.48
CA SER A 7 -3.71 11.96 -5.60
C SER A 7 -5.13 12.26 -5.13
N VAL A 8 -5.60 11.60 -4.07
CA VAL A 8 -6.92 11.87 -3.47
C VAL A 8 -6.97 13.27 -2.87
N ASN A 9 -5.92 13.70 -2.17
CA ASN A 9 -5.82 15.06 -1.64
C ASN A 9 -5.88 16.10 -2.77
N PHE A 10 -5.14 15.86 -3.85
CA PHE A 10 -5.12 16.75 -5.02
C PHE A 10 -6.50 16.88 -5.67
N TRP A 11 -7.26 15.78 -5.77
CA TRP A 11 -8.64 15.82 -6.26
C TRP A 11 -9.56 16.66 -5.35
N TYR A 12 -9.45 16.52 -4.03
CA TYR A 12 -10.24 17.34 -3.11
C TYR A 12 -9.92 18.83 -3.23
N VAL A 13 -8.64 19.18 -3.37
CA VAL A 13 -8.22 20.57 -3.53
C VAL A 13 -8.69 21.13 -4.88
N LEU A 14 -8.48 20.41 -5.99
CA LEU A 14 -8.78 20.95 -7.32
C LEU A 14 -10.25 20.87 -7.73
N VAL A 15 -10.94 19.78 -7.39
CA VAL A 15 -12.30 19.52 -7.89
C VAL A 15 -13.35 19.93 -6.87
N MET A 16 -13.14 19.57 -5.60
CA MET A 16 -14.07 19.91 -4.52
C MET A 16 -13.79 21.31 -3.94
N ASN A 17 -12.69 21.96 -4.35
CA ASN A 17 -12.24 23.25 -3.84
C ASN A 17 -12.15 23.28 -2.29
N ASP A 18 -11.77 22.15 -1.70
CA ASP A 18 -11.66 21.98 -0.25
C ASP A 18 -10.18 21.96 0.15
N GLU A 19 -9.66 23.12 0.56
CA GLU A 19 -8.26 23.29 0.96
C GLU A 19 -7.97 22.78 2.39
N HIS A 20 -9.00 22.46 3.18
CA HIS A 20 -8.87 22.13 4.61
C HIS A 20 -8.42 20.68 4.85
N THR A 21 -7.24 20.35 4.35
CA THR A 21 -6.60 19.04 4.47
C THR A 21 -6.44 18.60 5.93
N GLU A 22 -6.28 19.56 6.86
CA GLU A 22 -6.07 19.32 8.28
C GLU A 22 -7.17 18.47 8.93
N ARG A 23 -8.43 18.64 8.48
CA ARG A 23 -9.57 17.88 9.01
C ARG A 23 -9.49 16.38 8.71
N ARG A 24 -8.74 16.00 7.67
CA ARG A 24 -8.63 14.61 7.19
C ARG A 24 -7.21 14.04 7.35
N TYR A 25 -6.29 14.82 7.93
CA TYR A 25 -4.90 14.42 8.13
C TYR A 25 -4.78 13.09 8.88
N LEU A 26 -5.55 12.90 9.96
CA LEU A 26 -5.53 11.65 10.73
C LEU A 26 -5.96 10.44 9.88
N LEU A 27 -7.00 10.59 9.06
CA LEU A 27 -7.47 9.53 8.16
C LEU A 27 -6.42 9.22 7.09
N PHE A 28 -5.83 10.25 6.48
CA PHE A 28 -4.77 10.10 5.49
C PHE A 28 -3.52 9.45 6.07
N PHE A 29 -3.15 9.78 7.30
CA PHE A 29 -2.06 9.16 8.02
C PHE A 29 -2.34 7.67 8.29
N LEU A 30 -3.52 7.36 8.83
CA LEU A 30 -3.94 5.98 9.12
C LEU A 30 -4.02 5.13 7.85
N LEU A 31 -4.54 5.65 6.74
CA LEU A 31 -4.58 4.93 5.46
C LEU A 31 -3.19 4.77 4.83
N SER A 32 -2.32 5.78 4.96
CA SER A 32 -0.97 5.74 4.37
C SER A 32 -0.07 4.72 5.06
N TRP A 33 -0.07 4.69 6.40
CA TRP A 33 0.78 3.82 7.21
C TRP A 33 0.10 2.53 7.63
N GLY A 34 -1.19 2.60 7.96
CA GLY A 34 -1.98 1.46 8.41
C GLY A 34 -2.20 0.43 7.31
N LEU A 35 -2.46 0.85 6.07
CA LEU A 35 -2.61 -0.08 4.94
C LEU A 35 -1.35 -0.94 4.71
N PRO A 36 -0.13 -0.38 4.54
CA PRO A 36 1.06 -1.20 4.37
C PRO A 36 1.39 -2.03 5.62
N ALA A 37 1.21 -1.48 6.83
CA ALA A 37 1.42 -2.24 8.06
C ALA A 37 0.47 -3.45 8.15
N PHE A 38 -0.81 -3.24 7.86
CA PHE A 38 -1.83 -4.30 7.85
C PHE A 38 -1.51 -5.39 6.84
N VAL A 39 -1.14 -5.02 5.60
CA VAL A 39 -0.75 -5.99 4.56
C VAL A 39 0.45 -6.83 5.00
N VAL A 40 1.47 -6.21 5.59
CA VAL A 40 2.67 -6.92 6.07
C VAL A 40 2.34 -7.83 7.25
N ILE A 41 1.57 -7.35 8.23
CA ILE A 41 1.16 -8.17 9.39
C ILE A 41 0.36 -9.38 8.94
N LEU A 42 -0.63 -9.19 8.05
CA LEU A 42 -1.43 -10.27 7.50
C LEU A 42 -0.57 -11.30 6.76
N LEU A 43 0.40 -10.83 5.98
CA LEU A 43 1.35 -11.71 5.29
C LEU A 43 2.14 -12.57 6.28
N ILE A 44 2.67 -11.97 7.35
CA ILE A 44 3.44 -12.68 8.37
C ILE A 44 2.56 -13.71 9.10
N ILE A 45 1.32 -13.34 9.44
CA ILE A 45 0.35 -14.25 10.08
C ILE A 45 0.09 -15.46 9.18
N ILE A 46 -0.12 -15.25 7.87
CA ILE A 46 -0.38 -16.33 6.92
C ILE A 46 0.86 -17.22 6.76
N LEU A 47 2.03 -16.63 6.46
CA LEU A 47 3.24 -17.39 6.17
C LEU A 47 3.77 -18.14 7.40
N ARG A 48 3.68 -17.54 8.59
CA ARG A 48 4.14 -18.16 9.83
C ARG A 48 3.10 -19.07 10.46
N GLY A 49 1.83 -18.66 10.44
CA GLY A 49 0.74 -19.38 11.09
C GLY A 49 0.21 -20.56 10.29
N ILE A 50 0.01 -20.38 8.97
CA ILE A 50 -0.55 -21.40 8.09
C ILE A 50 0.56 -22.24 7.45
N TYR A 51 1.59 -21.57 6.91
CA TYR A 51 2.67 -22.23 6.18
C TYR A 51 3.89 -22.60 7.04
N HIS A 52 3.85 -22.31 8.35
CA HIS A 52 4.92 -22.61 9.33
C HIS A 52 6.33 -22.17 8.90
N GLN A 53 6.44 -21.13 8.08
CA GLN A 53 7.75 -20.67 7.60
C GLN A 53 8.53 -19.97 8.72
N SER A 54 9.83 -20.20 8.74
CA SER A 54 10.76 -19.49 9.63
C SER A 54 10.97 -18.05 9.15
N MET A 55 11.32 -17.13 10.06
CA MET A 55 11.57 -15.72 9.70
C MET A 55 12.61 -15.54 8.58
N PRO A 56 13.74 -16.30 8.56
CA PRO A 56 14.70 -16.21 7.46
C PRO A 56 14.12 -16.59 6.10
N GLN A 57 13.18 -17.55 6.07
CA GLN A 57 12.48 -17.94 4.84
C GLN A 57 11.43 -16.93 4.42
N ILE A 58 10.77 -16.25 5.36
CA ILE A 58 9.78 -15.20 5.03
C ILE A 58 10.46 -13.99 4.38
N TYR A 59 11.61 -13.57 4.90
CA TYR A 59 12.35 -12.40 4.42
C TYR A 59 13.35 -12.71 3.29
N GLY A 60 13.54 -14.00 2.95
CA GLY A 60 14.48 -14.41 1.91
C GLY A 60 15.92 -13.97 2.22
N LEU A 61 16.38 -14.24 3.44
CA LEU A 61 17.74 -13.92 3.86
C LEU A 61 18.74 -14.77 3.07
N ILE A 62 19.54 -14.14 2.21
CA ILE A 62 20.66 -14.76 1.51
C ILE A 62 21.93 -14.10 2.06
N HIS A 63 22.82 -14.88 2.68
CA HIS A 63 24.03 -14.40 3.36
C HIS A 63 23.80 -13.35 4.47
N GLY A 64 22.58 -13.26 5.02
CA GLY A 64 22.23 -12.27 6.05
C GLY A 64 21.61 -10.98 5.51
N ASP A 65 21.55 -10.81 4.18
CA ASP A 65 20.91 -9.67 3.53
C ASP A 65 19.50 -10.02 3.03
N LEU A 66 18.59 -9.06 3.12
CA LEU A 66 17.22 -9.15 2.61
C LEU A 66 17.24 -9.10 1.08
N CYS A 67 17.10 -10.25 0.43
CA CYS A 67 17.17 -10.33 -1.03
C CYS A 67 15.82 -9.98 -1.67
N PHE A 68 14.74 -10.65 -1.28
CA PHE A 68 13.34 -10.32 -1.56
C PHE A 68 12.44 -11.40 -0.93
N ILE A 69 11.12 -11.18 -0.88
CA ILE A 69 10.14 -12.22 -0.49
C ILE A 69 10.32 -13.42 -1.43
N PRO A 70 10.81 -14.59 -0.97
CA PRO A 70 11.19 -15.68 -1.86
C PRO A 70 9.97 -16.47 -2.35
N ASN A 71 8.84 -16.34 -1.67
CA ASN A 71 7.58 -16.93 -2.11
C ASN A 71 6.95 -16.05 -3.20
N ILE A 72 6.88 -16.59 -4.43
CA ILE A 72 6.35 -15.88 -5.60
C ILE A 72 4.90 -15.40 -5.42
N TYR A 73 4.06 -16.18 -4.74
CA TYR A 73 2.65 -15.80 -4.49
C TYR A 73 2.56 -14.64 -3.50
N ALA A 74 3.40 -14.67 -2.46
CA ALA A 74 3.50 -13.58 -1.51
C ALA A 74 4.03 -12.30 -2.17
N ALA A 75 5.07 -12.42 -3.01
CA ALA A 75 5.62 -11.31 -3.78
C ALA A 75 4.60 -10.71 -4.77
N LEU A 76 3.88 -11.56 -5.51
CA LEU A 76 2.82 -11.12 -6.43
C LEU A 76 1.72 -10.36 -5.69
N PHE A 77 1.33 -10.81 -4.49
CA PHE A 77 0.30 -10.14 -3.72
C PHE A 77 0.78 -8.79 -3.14
N THR A 78 1.94 -8.76 -2.46
CA THR A 78 2.39 -7.58 -1.70
C THR A 78 3.17 -6.57 -2.53
N ALA A 79 4.02 -7.01 -3.46
CA ALA A 79 4.90 -6.15 -4.23
C ALA A 79 4.30 -5.76 -5.60
N ALA A 80 3.33 -6.52 -6.11
CA ALA A 80 2.68 -6.20 -7.38
C ALA A 80 1.21 -5.79 -7.23
N LEU A 81 0.34 -6.67 -6.70
CA LEU A 81 -1.11 -6.44 -6.69
C LEU A 81 -1.51 -5.22 -5.85
N VAL A 82 -1.03 -5.11 -4.60
CA VAL A 82 -1.39 -3.98 -3.73
C VAL A 82 -0.92 -2.63 -4.31
N PRO A 83 0.33 -2.48 -4.78
CA PRO A 83 0.77 -1.28 -5.49
C PRO A 83 -0.02 -1.00 -6.78
N LEU A 84 -0.32 -2.03 -7.57
CA LEU A 84 -1.10 -1.88 -8.80
C LEU A 84 -2.52 -1.36 -8.51
N MET A 85 -3.18 -1.91 -7.49
CA MET A 85 -4.50 -1.41 -7.05
C MET A 85 -4.42 0.05 -6.60
N CYS A 86 -3.35 0.45 -5.89
CA CYS A 86 -3.14 1.85 -5.55
C CYS A 86 -3.00 2.72 -6.82
N LEU A 87 -2.27 2.26 -7.84
CA LEU A 87 -2.08 3.01 -9.09
C LEU A 87 -3.38 3.12 -9.90
N VAL A 88 -4.19 2.06 -9.95
CA VAL A 88 -5.50 2.10 -10.61
C VAL A 88 -6.39 3.17 -9.98
N VAL A 89 -6.44 3.23 -8.64
CA VAL A 89 -7.24 4.26 -7.96
C VAL A 89 -6.68 5.66 -8.21
N VAL A 90 -5.34 5.85 -8.19
CA VAL A 90 -4.71 7.12 -8.58
C VAL A 90 -5.17 7.56 -9.98
N PHE A 91 -5.14 6.64 -10.94
CA PHE A 91 -5.52 6.91 -12.32
C PHE A 91 -7.00 7.28 -12.46
N VAL A 92 -7.89 6.55 -11.79
CA VAL A 92 -9.33 6.84 -11.77
C VAL A 92 -9.61 8.23 -11.17
N VAL A 93 -8.99 8.55 -10.03
CA VAL A 93 -9.11 9.86 -9.40
C VAL A 93 -8.60 10.97 -10.32
N PHE A 94 -7.49 10.74 -11.02
CA PHE A 94 -6.95 11.69 -11.99
C PHE A 94 -7.91 11.92 -13.16
N ILE A 95 -8.46 10.88 -13.79
CA ILE A 95 -9.45 11.03 -14.87
C ILE A 95 -10.64 11.85 -14.41
N HIS A 96 -11.22 11.52 -13.25
CA HIS A 96 -12.36 12.25 -12.70
C HIS A 96 -12.01 13.70 -12.33
N ALA A 97 -10.75 14.02 -12.06
CA ALA A 97 -10.33 15.39 -11.79
C ALA A 97 -10.27 16.26 -13.06
N TYR A 98 -9.85 15.68 -14.18
CA TYR A 98 -9.60 16.42 -15.43
C TYR A 98 -10.76 16.34 -16.44
N GLN A 99 -11.71 15.43 -16.27
CA GLN A 99 -12.92 15.34 -17.12
C GLN A 99 -14.11 16.17 -16.60
N VAL A 100 -13.92 16.97 -15.55
CA VAL A 100 -14.92 17.94 -15.03
C VAL A 100 -14.66 19.32 -15.61
#